data_AF-A0A376X1T3-F1
#
_entry.id   AF-A0A376X1T3-F1
#
_cell.length_a   1.000
_cell.length_b   1.000
_cell.length_c   1.000
_cell.angle_alpha   90.00
_cell.angle_beta   90.00
_cell.angle_gamma   90.00
#
_symmetry.space_group_name_H-M   'P 1'
#
loop_
_entity.id
_entity.type
_entity.pdbx_description
1 polymer ?
#
loop_
_entity_poly.entity_id
_entity_poly.type
_entity_poly.pdbx_seq_one_letter_code
_entity_poly.pdbx_strand_id
1 'polypeptide(L)'
;MIATIASGNVHIISHPGNPKYEIDVKAVAEAAAKHQVALEINNSSFLHSRKGSEDNCREVAAAVRDAGGWVALGSDSHTAFTMGEFEECLKILDAVDFPPERILNVSPRRLLNFLESRGMAPIAEFADL
;
A
#
# COMPACT_ATOMS: atom_id res chain seq x y z
N MET A 1 12.08 -9.21 -1.43
CA MET A 1 10.69 -8.80 -1.20
C MET A 1 9.73 -10.00 -1.14
N ILE A 2 9.64 -10.85 -2.16
CA ILE A 2 8.70 -12.00 -2.20
C ILE A 2 8.84 -12.93 -0.98
N ALA A 3 10.05 -13.33 -0.60
CA ALA A 3 10.26 -14.18 0.59
C ALA A 3 9.76 -13.50 1.89
N THR A 4 9.94 -12.18 2.00
CA THR A 4 9.43 -11.38 3.13
C THR A 4 7.89 -11.39 3.15
N ILE A 5 7.25 -11.19 1.99
CA ILE A 5 5.79 -11.27 1.83
C ILE A 5 5.28 -12.66 2.23
N ALA A 6 5.94 -13.72 1.76
CA ALA A 6 5.56 -15.10 2.03
C ALA A 6 5.82 -15.55 3.47
N SER A 7 6.59 -14.79 4.26
CA SER A 7 6.98 -15.17 5.62
C SER A 7 5.83 -15.16 6.63
N GLY A 8 4.71 -14.49 6.31
CA GLY A 8 3.58 -14.28 7.23
C GLY A 8 3.81 -13.19 8.29
N ASN A 9 5.02 -12.63 8.40
CA ASN A 9 5.40 -11.70 9.47
C ASN A 9 5.17 -10.22 9.13
N VAL A 10 4.71 -9.90 7.91
CA VAL A 10 4.51 -8.53 7.45
C VAL A 10 3.08 -8.32 6.95
N HIS A 11 2.57 -7.12 7.15
CA HIS A 11 1.24 -6.69 6.70
C HIS A 11 1.32 -5.73 5.51
N ILE A 12 2.39 -4.93 5.44
CA ILE A 12 2.60 -3.89 4.43
C ILE A 12 4.05 -3.93 3.97
N ILE A 13 4.29 -3.72 2.68
CA ILE A 13 5.61 -3.37 2.13
C ILE A 13 5.60 -1.87 1.78
N SER A 14 6.47 -1.11 2.45
CA SER A 14 6.59 0.34 2.26
C SER A 14 7.29 0.69 0.94
N HIS A 15 6.74 1.69 0.25
CA HIS A 15 7.22 2.35 -0.97
C HIS A 15 8.05 1.45 -1.93
N PRO A 16 7.47 0.39 -2.52
CA PRO A 16 8.17 -0.54 -3.41
C PRO A 16 8.49 0.05 -4.80
N GLY A 17 7.93 1.21 -5.16
CA GLY A 17 8.17 1.89 -6.45
C GLY A 17 9.50 2.64 -6.55
N ASN A 18 10.39 2.54 -5.54
CA ASN A 18 11.66 3.26 -5.54
C ASN A 18 12.59 2.77 -6.66
N PRO A 19 12.96 3.61 -7.65
CA PRO A 19 13.75 3.18 -8.81
C PRO A 19 15.19 2.75 -8.45
N LYS A 20 15.69 3.08 -7.26
CA LYS A 20 17.00 2.60 -6.80
C LYS A 20 17.02 1.10 -6.49
N TYR A 21 15.85 0.50 -6.30
CA TYR A 21 15.68 -0.91 -5.92
C TYR A 21 14.66 -1.55 -6.86
N GLU A 22 15.10 -1.88 -8.06
CA GLU A 22 14.26 -2.52 -9.06
C GLU A 22 13.70 -3.85 -8.54
N ILE A 23 12.44 -4.11 -8.90
CA ILE A 23 11.71 -5.32 -8.52
C ILE A 23 10.98 -5.87 -9.74
N ASP A 24 10.70 -7.17 -9.71
CA ASP A 24 9.67 -7.75 -10.57
C ASP A 24 8.29 -7.34 -10.02
N VAL A 25 7.74 -6.25 -10.55
CA VAL A 25 6.50 -5.63 -10.07
C VAL A 25 5.33 -6.63 -10.10
N LYS A 26 5.21 -7.39 -11.20
CA LYS A 26 4.15 -8.38 -11.36
C LYS A 26 4.27 -9.50 -10.32
N ALA A 27 5.45 -10.11 -10.20
CA ALA A 27 5.64 -11.20 -9.24
C ALA A 27 5.46 -10.74 -7.79
N VAL A 28 5.87 -9.50 -7.47
CA VAL A 28 5.64 -8.89 -6.16
C VAL A 28 4.15 -8.65 -5.90
N ALA A 29 3.41 -8.09 -6.86
CA ALA A 29 1.98 -7.84 -6.72
C ALA A 29 1.17 -9.14 -6.55
N GLU A 30 1.48 -10.16 -7.35
CA GLU A 30 0.86 -11.49 -7.24
C GLU A 30 1.15 -12.14 -5.88
N ALA A 31 2.40 -12.06 -5.40
CA ALA A 31 2.75 -12.55 -4.08
C ALA A 31 2.01 -11.77 -2.97
N ALA A 32 1.95 -10.44 -3.08
CA ALA A 32 1.27 -9.58 -2.12
C ALA A 32 -0.22 -9.92 -2.02
N ALA A 33 -0.91 -10.05 -3.16
CA ALA A 33 -2.31 -10.44 -3.20
C ALA A 33 -2.55 -11.84 -2.61
N LYS A 34 -1.74 -12.83 -3.00
CA LYS A 34 -1.81 -14.21 -2.50
C LYS A 34 -1.66 -14.29 -0.99
N HIS A 35 -0.72 -13.53 -0.43
CA HIS A 35 -0.40 -13.56 0.99
C HIS A 35 -1.16 -12.51 1.80
N GLN A 36 -2.10 -11.77 1.20
CA GLN A 36 -2.83 -10.68 1.86
C GLN A 36 -1.88 -9.66 2.52
N VAL A 37 -0.84 -9.25 1.80
CA VAL A 37 0.07 -8.16 2.17
C VAL A 37 -0.27 -6.96 1.32
N ALA A 38 -0.42 -5.77 1.91
CA ALA A 38 -0.64 -4.55 1.17
C ALA A 38 0.68 -3.97 0.64
N LEU A 39 0.62 -3.32 -0.53
CA LEU A 39 1.75 -2.53 -1.04
C LEU A 39 1.44 -1.03 -0.84
N GLU A 40 2.44 -0.28 -0.39
CA GLU A 40 2.25 1.15 -0.13
C GLU A 40 2.39 2.00 -1.42
N ILE A 41 1.49 2.97 -1.61
CA ILE A 41 1.71 4.12 -2.50
C ILE A 41 1.98 5.34 -1.63
N ASN A 42 3.19 5.89 -1.75
CA ASN A 42 3.74 6.86 -0.79
C ASN A 42 3.87 8.25 -1.43
N ASN A 43 3.18 9.24 -0.84
CA ASN A 43 3.00 10.59 -1.39
C ASN A 43 4.33 11.33 -1.55
N SER A 44 5.25 11.18 -0.59
CA SER A 44 6.56 11.83 -0.63
C SER A 44 7.44 11.40 -1.82
N SER A 45 7.16 10.22 -2.40
CA SER A 45 7.91 9.68 -3.55
C SER A 45 7.73 10.54 -4.80
N PHE A 46 6.62 11.25 -4.91
CA PHE A 46 6.29 12.11 -6.04
C PHE A 46 6.80 13.54 -5.88
N LEU A 47 6.97 14.00 -4.63
CA LEU A 47 7.29 15.40 -4.34
C LEU A 47 8.79 15.63 -4.15
N HIS A 48 9.47 14.81 -3.34
CA HIS A 48 10.80 15.16 -2.81
C HIS A 48 11.78 13.99 -2.76
N SER A 49 11.31 12.78 -2.42
CA SER A 49 12.20 11.75 -1.89
C SER A 49 12.90 10.92 -2.95
N ARG A 50 12.21 10.62 -4.06
CA ARG A 50 12.58 9.53 -4.98
C ARG A 50 12.22 9.87 -6.43
N LYS A 51 12.90 10.85 -7.02
CA LYS A 51 12.68 11.29 -8.40
C LYS A 51 12.66 10.10 -9.37
N GLY A 52 11.63 10.03 -10.22
CA GLY A 52 11.42 8.91 -11.15
C GLY A 52 10.57 7.76 -10.60
N SER A 53 10.04 7.85 -9.37
CA SER A 53 9.15 6.82 -8.83
C SER A 53 7.75 6.84 -9.43
N GLU A 54 7.37 7.87 -10.18
CA GLU A 54 5.99 8.04 -10.67
C GLU A 54 5.55 6.86 -11.55
N ASP A 55 6.33 6.55 -12.59
CA ASP A 55 6.04 5.45 -13.51
C ASP A 55 6.04 4.10 -12.78
N ASN A 56 7.01 3.87 -11.90
CA ASN A 56 7.09 2.64 -11.11
C ASN A 56 5.91 2.50 -10.13
N CYS A 57 5.50 3.58 -9.46
CA CYS A 57 4.35 3.56 -8.56
C CYS A 57 3.05 3.33 -9.33
N ARG A 58 2.92 3.87 -10.54
CA ARG A 58 1.79 3.59 -11.44
C ARG A 58 1.78 2.12 -11.87
N GLU A 59 2.93 1.57 -12.23
CA GLU A 59 3.07 0.15 -12.57
C GLU A 59 2.71 -0.76 -11.38
N VAL A 60 3.21 -0.44 -10.18
CA VAL A 60 2.86 -1.14 -8.95
C VAL A 60 1.35 -1.08 -8.68
N ALA A 61 0.74 0.11 -8.76
CA ALA A 61 -0.69 0.27 -8.52
C ALA A 61 -1.53 -0.55 -9.53
N ALA A 62 -1.18 -0.51 -10.82
CA ALA A 62 -1.84 -1.30 -11.85
C ALA A 62 -1.68 -2.81 -11.63
N ALA A 63 -0.47 -3.27 -11.29
CA ALA A 63 -0.22 -4.68 -11.02
C ALA A 63 -0.97 -5.19 -9.78
N VAL A 64 -1.07 -4.36 -8.73
CA VAL A 64 -1.85 -4.72 -7.52
C VAL A 64 -3.35 -4.77 -7.84
N ARG A 65 -3.87 -3.84 -8.65
CA ARG A 65 -5.26 -3.87 -9.14
C ARG A 65 -5.53 -5.18 -9.88
N ASP A 66 -4.68 -5.52 -10.85
CA ASP A 66 -4.85 -6.70 -11.69
C ASP A 66 -4.74 -8.00 -10.89
N ALA A 67 -3.90 -8.03 -9.86
CA ALA A 67 -3.78 -9.15 -8.92
C ALA A 67 -4.90 -9.21 -7.88
N GLY A 68 -5.75 -8.18 -7.77
CA GLY A 68 -6.79 -8.07 -6.74
C GLY A 68 -6.24 -7.89 -5.31
N GLY A 69 -5.06 -7.30 -5.18
CA GLY A 69 -4.38 -7.07 -3.91
C GLY A 69 -4.87 -5.83 -3.15
N TRP A 70 -4.13 -5.46 -2.11
CA TRP A 70 -4.43 -4.30 -1.25
C TRP A 70 -3.39 -3.19 -1.41
N VAL A 71 -3.83 -1.94 -1.33
CA VAL A 71 -2.95 -0.78 -1.23
C VAL A 71 -3.13 -0.08 0.13
N ALA A 72 -2.02 0.39 0.69
CA ALA A 72 -1.98 1.36 1.78
C ALA A 72 -1.41 2.70 1.28
N LEU A 73 -1.91 3.82 1.78
CA LEU A 73 -1.41 5.15 1.48
C LEU A 73 -0.57 5.68 2.63
N GLY A 74 0.59 6.26 2.31
CA GLY A 74 1.50 6.87 3.28
C GLY A 74 1.91 8.26 2.84
N SER A 75 1.88 9.24 3.74
CA SER A 75 2.42 10.59 3.47
C SER A 75 3.94 10.64 3.66
N ASP A 76 4.52 9.69 4.41
CA ASP A 76 5.92 9.71 4.86
C ASP A 76 6.24 10.98 5.67
N SER A 77 5.23 11.49 6.38
CA SER A 77 5.33 12.79 7.03
C SER A 77 6.27 12.75 8.23
N HIS A 78 7.19 13.71 8.28
CA HIS A 78 8.07 13.95 9.42
C HIS A 78 7.67 15.21 10.21
N THR A 79 6.53 15.81 9.87
CA THR A 79 5.95 16.98 10.54
C THR A 79 4.42 16.85 10.64
N ALA A 80 3.79 17.63 11.51
CA ALA A 80 2.33 17.64 11.57
C ALA A 80 1.68 18.30 10.33
N PHE A 81 2.43 19.14 9.60
CA PHE A 81 1.89 19.95 8.50
C PHE A 81 1.55 19.14 7.25
N THR A 82 2.29 18.06 7.00
CA THR A 82 2.12 17.21 5.81
C THR A 82 1.50 15.85 6.15
N MET A 83 1.00 15.70 7.39
CA MET A 83 0.37 14.44 7.83
C MET A 83 -0.99 14.28 7.15
N GLY A 84 -1.15 13.18 6.42
CA GLY A 84 -2.41 12.85 5.75
C GLY A 84 -2.58 13.47 4.36
N GLU A 85 -1.56 14.14 3.84
CA GLU A 85 -1.50 14.55 2.44
C GLU A 85 -1.30 13.33 1.54
N PHE A 86 -2.27 13.05 0.68
CA PHE A 86 -2.34 11.88 -0.19
C PHE A 86 -2.71 12.24 -1.64
N GLU A 87 -2.71 13.53 -1.99
CA GLU A 87 -3.19 14.05 -3.26
C GLU A 87 -2.49 13.40 -4.46
N GLU A 88 -1.17 13.21 -4.39
CA GLU A 88 -0.41 12.58 -5.48
C GLU A 88 -0.66 11.06 -5.53
N CYS A 89 -0.80 10.41 -4.37
CA CYS A 89 -1.19 9.00 -4.33
C CYS A 89 -2.55 8.77 -5.02
N LEU A 90 -3.53 9.63 -4.73
CA LEU A 90 -4.87 9.53 -5.29
C LEU A 90 -4.85 9.68 -6.81
N LYS A 91 -4.09 10.63 -7.36
CA LYS A 91 -3.92 10.77 -8.82
C LYS A 91 -3.36 9.51 -9.48
N ILE A 92 -2.41 8.83 -8.83
CA ILE A 92 -1.85 7.57 -9.34
C ILE A 92 -2.91 6.47 -9.35
N LEU A 93 -3.67 6.34 -8.27
CA LEU A 93 -4.74 5.36 -8.15
C LEU A 93 -5.87 5.61 -9.15
N ASP A 94 -6.30 6.86 -9.30
CA ASP A 94 -7.34 7.27 -10.26
C ASP A 94 -6.91 6.94 -11.70
N ALA A 95 -5.66 7.23 -12.04
CA ALA A 95 -5.16 7.01 -13.40
C ALA A 95 -4.95 5.54 -13.77
N VAL A 96 -5.10 4.62 -12.82
CA VAL A 96 -5.15 3.17 -13.08
C VAL A 96 -6.51 2.57 -12.74
N ASP A 97 -7.54 3.39 -12.52
CA ASP A 97 -8.88 2.94 -12.12
C ASP A 97 -8.84 1.97 -10.92
N PHE A 98 -8.04 2.31 -9.90
CA PHE A 98 -7.84 1.41 -8.76
C PHE A 98 -9.12 1.28 -7.92
N PRO A 99 -9.56 0.05 -7.58
CA PRO A 99 -10.80 -0.17 -6.85
C PRO A 99 -10.73 0.41 -5.42
N PRO A 100 -11.60 1.38 -5.06
CA PRO A 100 -11.58 2.00 -3.73
C PRO A 100 -11.79 1.03 -2.57
N GLU A 101 -12.47 -0.09 -2.80
CA GLU A 101 -12.67 -1.17 -1.83
C GLU A 101 -11.38 -1.93 -1.48
N ARG A 102 -10.31 -1.76 -2.28
CA ARG A 102 -8.98 -2.36 -2.05
C ARG A 102 -7.96 -1.40 -1.42
N ILE A 103 -8.41 -0.23 -0.95
CA ILE A 103 -7.57 0.76 -0.26
C ILE A 103 -7.77 0.63 1.27
N LEU A 104 -6.71 0.39 2.04
CA LEU A 104 -6.83 0.18 3.49
C LEU A 104 -7.22 1.46 4.26
N ASN A 105 -6.76 2.62 3.81
CA ASN A 105 -6.90 3.90 4.52
C ASN A 105 -8.33 4.46 4.59
N VAL A 106 -9.33 3.80 4.01
CA VAL A 106 -10.71 4.31 3.92
C VAL A 106 -11.41 4.39 5.28
N SER A 107 -11.16 3.43 6.18
CA SER A 107 -11.70 3.49 7.54
C SER A 107 -10.87 2.69 8.53
N PRO A 108 -10.87 3.07 9.82
CA PRO A 108 -10.24 2.27 10.87
C PRO A 108 -10.76 0.82 10.90
N ARG A 109 -12.08 0.62 10.78
CA ARG A 109 -12.70 -0.72 10.73
C ARG A 109 -12.14 -1.59 9.61
N ARG A 110 -11.90 -1.02 8.42
CA ARG A 110 -11.33 -1.78 7.29
C ARG A 110 -9.93 -2.28 7.61
N LEU A 111 -9.08 -1.42 8.17
CA LEU A 111 -7.72 -1.81 8.58
C LEU A 111 -7.75 -2.89 9.66
N LEU A 112 -8.61 -2.75 10.68
CA LEU A 112 -8.75 -3.74 11.75
C LEU A 112 -9.21 -5.10 11.21
N ASN A 113 -10.23 -5.12 10.36
CA ASN A 113 -10.69 -6.35 9.71
C ASN A 113 -9.59 -7.00 8.86
N PHE A 114 -8.77 -6.21 8.17
CA PHE A 114 -7.63 -6.71 7.42
C PHE A 114 -6.59 -7.37 8.34
N LEU A 115 -6.24 -6.75 9.47
CA LEU A 115 -5.31 -7.33 10.45
C LEU A 115 -5.86 -8.60 11.11
N GLU A 116 -7.15 -8.63 11.45
CA GLU A 116 -7.82 -9.83 11.98
C GLU A 116 -7.85 -10.97 10.96
N SER A 117 -8.11 -10.67 9.68
CA SER A 117 -8.03 -11.66 8.59
C SER A 117 -6.62 -12.26 8.44
N ARG A 118 -5.61 -11.56 8.97
CA ARG A 118 -4.20 -11.97 9.02
C ARG A 118 -3.81 -12.63 10.34
N GLY A 119 -4.77 -12.93 11.21
CA GLY A 119 -4.55 -13.65 12.47
C GLY A 119 -4.16 -12.75 13.65
N MET A 120 -4.24 -11.42 13.52
CA MET A 120 -4.08 -10.53 14.66
C MET A 120 -5.31 -10.61 15.58
N ALA A 121 -5.09 -10.48 16.89
CA ALA A 121 -6.18 -10.45 17.85
C ALA A 121 -7.04 -9.17 17.63
N PRO A 122 -8.38 -9.28 17.72
CA PRO A 122 -9.26 -8.12 17.74
C PRO A 122 -8.91 -7.16 18.89
N ILE A 123 -9.13 -5.87 18.69
CA ILE A 123 -8.94 -4.84 19.72
C ILE A 123 -10.30 -4.44 20.27
N ALA A 124 -10.59 -4.85 21.51
CA ALA A 124 -11.90 -4.70 22.12
C ALA A 124 -12.35 -3.23 22.25
N GLU A 125 -11.41 -2.32 22.51
CA GLU A 125 -11.64 -0.88 22.60
C GLU A 125 -12.14 -0.26 21.30
N PHE A 126 -11.93 -0.94 20.17
CA PHE A 126 -12.39 -0.52 18.85
C PHE A 126 -13.53 -1.39 18.32
N ALA A 127 -14.23 -2.17 19.15
CA ALA A 127 -15.32 -3.05 18.72
C ALA A 127 -16.50 -2.30 18.07
N ASP A 128 -16.73 -1.04 18.45
CA ASP A 128 -17.87 -0.23 18.00
C ASP A 128 -17.57 0.68 16.78
N LEU A 129 -16.35 0.65 16.24
CA LEU A 129 -15.96 1.39 15.02
C LEU A 129 -16.61 0.88 13.73
#